data_AF-A0A6B2G1M8-F1
#
_entry.id   AF-A0A6B2G1M8-F1
#
_cell.length_a   1.000
_cell.length_b   1.000
_cell.length_c   1.000
_cell.angle_alpha   90.00
_cell.angle_beta   90.00
_cell.angle_gamma   90.00
#
_symmetry.space_group_name_H-M   'P 1'
#
loop_
_entity.id
_entity.type
_entity.pdbx_description
1 polymer ?
#
loop_
_entity_poly.entity_id
_entity_poly.type
_entity_poly.pdbx_seq_one_letter_code
_entity_poly.pdbx_strand_id
1 'polypeptide(L)'
;CRSVVYKLGMMYNSHKKISIGIEGNISVGKTTFLDYIEKWHPSITVFREPMERWVNVSGHNLFDNYLEDPARWGATFQVNFITTILEDMAKDFDKTRVIERTMYSAYHIFGKYLQQMYV
;
A
#
# COMPACT_ATOMS: atom_id res chain seq x y z
N CYS A 1 -40.76 -20.05 4.76
CA CYS A 1 -39.75 -19.32 5.54
C CYS A 1 -38.58 -20.26 5.82
N ARG A 2 -37.55 -20.29 4.96
CA ARG A 2 -36.34 -21.11 5.17
C ARG A 2 -35.29 -20.23 5.82
N SER A 3 -35.02 -20.44 7.10
CA SER A 3 -33.88 -19.85 7.78
C SER A 3 -32.61 -20.52 7.25
N VAL A 4 -31.82 -19.77 6.47
CA VAL A 4 -30.46 -20.15 6.09
C VAL A 4 -29.57 -19.84 7.29
N VAL A 5 -29.25 -20.88 8.06
CA VAL A 5 -28.22 -20.80 9.09
C VAL A 5 -26.87 -20.86 8.37
N TYR A 6 -26.20 -19.73 8.22
CA TYR A 6 -24.80 -19.70 7.84
C TYR A 6 -24.00 -20.32 8.99
N LYS A 7 -23.64 -21.59 8.85
CA LYS A 7 -22.66 -22.25 9.72
C LYS A 7 -21.31 -21.63 9.40
N LEU A 8 -20.99 -20.52 10.08
CA LEU A 8 -19.69 -19.86 10.01
C LEU A 8 -18.68 -20.80 10.70
N GLY A 9 -18.26 -21.84 9.98
CA GLY A 9 -17.18 -22.70 10.40
C GLY A 9 -15.90 -21.88 10.38
N MET A 10 -15.49 -21.40 11.55
CA MET A 10 -14.13 -20.91 11.75
C MET A 10 -13.19 -22.12 11.58
N MET A 11 -12.74 -22.35 10.35
CA MET A 11 -11.61 -23.23 10.08
C MET A 11 -10.39 -22.62 10.75
N TYR A 12 -9.93 -23.25 11.84
CA TYR A 12 -8.67 -22.91 12.48
C TYR A 12 -7.53 -23.38 11.56
N ASN A 13 -7.11 -22.49 10.65
CA ASN A 13 -6.11 -22.81 9.65
C ASN A 13 -4.71 -22.68 10.26
N SER A 14 -3.94 -23.77 10.31
CA SER A 14 -2.64 -23.90 10.98
C SER A 14 -1.47 -23.21 10.26
N HIS A 15 -1.74 -22.35 9.28
CA HIS A 15 -0.73 -21.51 8.62
C HIS A 15 -1.22 -20.06 8.55
N LYS A 16 -0.98 -19.31 9.64
CA LYS A 16 -1.27 -17.87 9.71
C LYS A 16 -0.39 -17.15 8.68
N LYS A 17 -1.00 -16.57 7.65
CA LYS A 17 -0.32 -15.67 6.71
C LYS A 17 0.21 -14.44 7.45
N ILE A 18 1.46 -14.06 7.19
CA ILE A 18 2.14 -12.94 7.83
C ILE A 18 2.33 -11.81 6.82
N SER A 19 1.95 -10.59 7.19
CA SER A 19 2.17 -9.39 6.38
C SER A 19 2.99 -8.39 7.19
N ILE A 20 4.11 -7.95 6.63
CA ILE A 20 5.04 -7.01 7.28
C ILE A 20 5.03 -5.71 6.47
N GLY A 21 4.73 -4.59 7.11
CA GLY A 21 4.84 -3.26 6.50
C GLY A 21 6.20 -2.65 6.80
N ILE A 22 6.93 -2.25 5.75
CA ILE A 22 8.17 -1.49 5.90
C ILE A 22 7.85 -0.02 5.72
N GLU A 23 8.01 0.71 6.81
CA GLU A 23 7.79 2.15 6.87
C GLU A 23 9.11 2.90 7.01
N GLY A 24 9.13 4.13 6.52
CA GLY A 24 10.32 4.98 6.56
C GLY A 24 10.21 6.17 5.64
N ASN A 25 11.04 7.18 5.90
CA ASN A 25 11.03 8.41 5.12
C ASN A 25 11.41 8.15 3.65
N ILE A 26 11.13 9.13 2.78
CA ILE A 26 11.57 9.12 1.39
C ILE A 26 13.11 9.08 1.37
N SER A 27 13.68 8.30 0.44
CA SER A 27 15.13 8.16 0.25
C SER A 27 15.94 7.52 1.41
N VAL A 28 15.30 6.84 2.35
CA VAL A 28 15.99 6.10 3.45
C VAL A 28 16.55 4.73 3.02
N GLY A 29 16.35 4.32 1.76
CA GLY A 29 16.86 3.04 1.24
C GLY A 29 15.94 1.83 1.45
N LYS A 30 14.63 2.04 1.63
CA LYS A 30 13.63 0.95 1.76
C LYS A 30 13.67 -0.02 0.58
N THR A 31 13.65 0.51 -0.64
CA THR A 31 13.69 -0.30 -1.87
C THR A 31 14.95 -1.17 -1.93
N THR A 32 16.12 -0.62 -1.56
CA THR A 32 17.38 -1.36 -1.47
C THR A 32 17.32 -2.47 -0.42
N PHE A 33 16.69 -2.22 0.73
CA PHE A 33 16.49 -3.25 1.75
C PHE A 33 15.57 -4.39 1.26
N LEU A 34 14.54 -4.06 0.49
CA LEU A 34 13.65 -5.04 -0.12
C LEU A 34 14.35 -5.90 -1.19
N ASP A 35 15.28 -5.32 -1.97
CA ASP A 35 16.14 -6.08 -2.90
C ASP A 35 16.91 -7.19 -2.17
N TYR A 36 17.43 -6.90 -0.98
CA TYR A 36 18.12 -7.90 -0.17
C TYR A 36 17.18 -8.98 0.35
N ILE A 37 15.96 -8.63 0.80
CA ILE A 37 14.97 -9.63 1.24
C ILE A 37 14.62 -10.57 0.10
N GLU A 38 14.32 -10.03 -1.08
CA GLU A 38 13.96 -10.83 -2.26
C GLU A 38 15.11 -11.76 -2.68
N LYS A 39 16.36 -11.26 -2.63
CA LYS A 39 17.56 -12.02 -2.97
C LYS A 39 17.86 -13.16 -1.99
N TRP A 40 17.77 -12.91 -0.69
CA TRP A 40 18.17 -13.88 0.34
C TRP A 40 17.02 -14.76 0.85
N HIS A 41 15.77 -14.33 0.66
CA HIS A 41 14.56 -15.01 1.12
C HIS A 41 13.50 -15.09 0.01
N PRO A 42 13.70 -15.91 -1.04
CA PRO A 42 12.81 -15.98 -2.20
C PRO A 42 11.41 -16.54 -1.90
N SER A 43 11.21 -17.13 -0.71
CA SER A 43 9.88 -17.58 -0.25
C SER A 43 9.01 -16.43 0.30
N ILE A 44 9.57 -15.23 0.46
CA ILE A 44 8.85 -14.04 0.90
C ILE A 44 8.39 -13.27 -0.32
N THR A 45 7.09 -12.99 -0.42
CA THR A 45 6.55 -12.14 -1.48
C THR A 45 6.81 -10.67 -1.16
N VAL A 46 7.46 -9.93 -2.06
CA VAL A 46 7.79 -8.52 -1.88
C VAL A 46 6.86 -7.66 -2.75
N PHE A 47 6.21 -6.67 -2.12
CA PHE A 47 5.41 -5.65 -2.79
C PHE A 47 6.09 -4.30 -2.58
N ARG A 48 6.56 -3.69 -3.67
CA ARG A 48 7.26 -2.40 -3.66
C ARG A 48 6.29 -1.24 -3.79
N GLU A 49 6.76 -0.04 -3.45
CA GLU A 49 5.97 1.18 -3.59
C GLU A 49 5.63 1.40 -5.06
N PRO A 50 4.35 1.54 -5.44
CA PRO A 50 3.94 1.59 -6.84
C PRO A 50 4.14 2.98 -7.46
N MET A 51 5.35 3.53 -7.38
CA MET A 51 5.70 4.87 -7.89
C MET A 51 5.26 5.07 -9.35
N GLU A 52 5.44 4.05 -10.19
CA GLU A 52 5.04 4.06 -11.60
C GLU A 52 3.55 4.35 -11.78
N ARG A 53 2.70 3.83 -10.88
CA ARG A 53 1.24 4.04 -10.90
C ARG A 53 0.82 5.42 -10.39
N TRP A 54 1.76 6.22 -9.94
CA TRP A 54 1.51 7.59 -9.49
C TRP A 54 2.06 8.62 -10.47
N VAL A 55 3.18 8.30 -11.12
CA VAL A 55 3.78 9.16 -12.16
C VAL A 55 3.17 8.99 -13.54
N ASN A 56 2.43 7.89 -13.78
CA ASN A 56 1.74 7.66 -15.04
C ASN A 56 0.34 7.06 -14.79
N VAL A 57 -0.65 7.94 -14.67
CA VAL A 57 -2.07 7.59 -14.66
C VAL A 57 -2.68 8.06 -15.96
N SER A 58 -2.81 7.14 -16.92
CA SER A 58 -3.33 7.43 -18.27
C SER A 58 -2.60 8.56 -18.98
N GLY A 59 -1.27 8.64 -18.83
CA GLY A 59 -0.43 9.70 -19.42
C GLY A 59 -0.26 10.96 -18.56
N HIS A 60 -0.87 11.00 -17.38
CA HIS A 60 -0.72 12.12 -16.44
C HIS A 60 0.17 11.75 -15.25
N ASN A 61 1.07 12.65 -14.88
CA ASN A 61 1.86 12.52 -13.65
C ASN A 61 1.10 13.12 -12.47
N LEU A 62 0.34 12.28 -11.75
CA LEU A 62 -0.42 12.73 -10.59
C LEU A 62 0.46 13.14 -9.42
N PHE A 63 1.65 12.55 -9.30
CA PHE A 63 2.59 12.92 -8.24
C PHE A 63 3.14 14.33 -8.46
N ASP A 64 3.58 14.66 -9.67
CA ASP A 64 4.06 16.00 -10.02
C ASP A 64 2.93 17.02 -9.88
N ASN A 65 1.73 16.71 -10.40
CA ASN A 65 0.55 17.59 -10.23
C ASN A 65 0.24 17.86 -8.76
N TYR A 66 0.40 16.86 -7.89
CA TYR A 66 0.26 17.01 -6.44
C TYR A 66 1.34 17.90 -5.84
N LEU A 67 2.59 17.79 -6.28
CA LEU A 67 3.67 18.65 -5.82
C LEU A 67 3.51 20.11 -6.27
N GLU A 68 2.98 20.33 -7.49
CA GLU A 68 2.77 21.66 -8.07
C GLU A 68 1.57 22.40 -7.47
N ASP A 69 0.40 21.77 -7.45
CA ASP A 69 -0.82 22.34 -6.87
C ASP A 69 -1.49 21.30 -5.96
N PRO A 70 -0.99 21.17 -4.72
CA PRO A 70 -1.60 20.28 -3.75
C PRO A 70 -3.05 20.64 -3.46
N ALA A 71 -3.42 21.93 -3.56
CA ALA A 71 -4.77 22.39 -3.24
C ALA A 71 -5.80 21.80 -4.21
N ARG A 72 -5.46 21.75 -5.50
CA ARG A 72 -6.27 21.16 -6.55
C ARG A 72 -6.17 19.63 -6.62
N TRP A 73 -4.95 19.08 -6.49
CA TRP A 73 -4.67 17.68 -6.80
C TRP A 73 -4.54 16.76 -5.59
N GLY A 74 -4.46 17.30 -4.37
CA GLY A 74 -4.23 16.54 -3.15
C GLY A 74 -5.25 15.43 -2.90
N ALA A 75 -6.54 15.74 -3.06
CA ALA A 75 -7.61 14.74 -2.91
C ALA A 75 -7.52 13.64 -3.99
N THR A 76 -7.27 14.02 -5.25
CA THR A 76 -7.13 13.09 -6.39
C THR A 76 -5.94 12.16 -6.18
N PHE A 77 -4.79 12.71 -5.80
CA PHE A 77 -3.59 11.95 -5.51
C PHE A 77 -3.80 11.00 -4.33
N GLN A 78 -4.46 11.45 -3.25
CA GLN A 78 -4.78 10.59 -2.10
C GLN A 78 -5.67 9.40 -2.46
N VAL A 79 -6.71 9.62 -3.26
CA VAL A 79 -7.57 8.52 -3.71
C VAL A 79 -6.78 7.52 -4.55
N ASN A 80 -5.94 8.00 -5.49
CA ASN A 80 -5.06 7.13 -6.27
C ASN A 80 -4.06 6.36 -5.40
N PHE A 81 -3.41 7.03 -4.46
CA PHE A 81 -2.47 6.44 -3.50
C PHE A 81 -3.15 5.31 -2.71
N ILE A 82 -4.31 5.58 -2.10
CA ILE A 82 -5.06 4.59 -1.31
C ILE A 82 -5.47 3.40 -2.18
N THR A 83 -5.98 3.67 -3.39
CA THR A 83 -6.44 2.62 -4.31
C THR A 83 -5.30 1.70 -4.70
N THR A 84 -4.16 2.27 -5.10
CA THR A 84 -2.98 1.49 -5.51
C THR A 84 -2.44 0.61 -4.39
N ILE A 85 -2.39 1.11 -3.15
CA ILE A 85 -1.97 0.33 -1.97
C ILE A 85 -2.99 -0.78 -1.65
N LEU A 86 -4.30 -0.50 -1.71
CA LEU A 86 -5.34 -1.51 -1.49
C LEU A 86 -5.27 -2.65 -2.50
N GLU A 87 -5.03 -2.32 -3.77
CA GLU A 87 -4.82 -3.32 -4.83
C GLU A 87 -3.61 -4.21 -4.54
N ASP A 88 -2.49 -3.64 -4.08
CA ASP A 88 -1.32 -4.43 -3.69
C ASP A 88 -1.59 -5.30 -2.46
N MET A 89 -2.34 -4.77 -1.48
CA MET A 89 -2.73 -5.52 -0.29
C MET A 89 -3.75 -6.63 -0.58
N ALA A 90 -4.52 -6.52 -1.66
CA ALA A 90 -5.49 -7.53 -2.10
C ALA A 90 -4.86 -8.67 -2.92
N LYS A 91 -3.63 -8.50 -3.42
CA LYS A 91 -2.90 -9.56 -4.12
C LYS A 91 -2.63 -10.74 -3.18
N ASP A 92 -2.85 -11.94 -3.70
CA ASP A 92 -2.58 -13.16 -2.95
C ASP A 92 -1.08 -13.38 -2.76
N PHE A 93 -0.72 -14.04 -1.68
CA PHE A 93 0.65 -14.36 -1.31
C PHE A 93 0.67 -15.66 -0.52
N ASP A 94 1.81 -16.36 -0.50
CA ASP A 94 1.90 -17.68 0.11
C ASP A 94 1.84 -17.62 1.64
N LYS A 95 3.01 -17.53 2.29
CA LYS A 95 3.12 -17.56 3.76
C LYS A 95 3.43 -16.20 4.36
N THR A 96 4.38 -15.48 3.75
CA THR A 96 4.87 -14.20 4.25
C THR A 96 4.96 -13.21 3.11
N ARG A 97 4.47 -12.00 3.35
CA ARG A 97 4.72 -10.86 2.47
C ARG A 97 5.34 -9.69 3.21
N VAL A 98 6.09 -8.91 2.46
CA VAL A 98 6.63 -7.62 2.88
C VAL A 98 6.13 -6.56 1.91
N ILE A 99 5.58 -5.46 2.44
CA ILE A 99 5.01 -4.37 1.65
C ILE A 99 5.76 -3.07 1.98
N GLU A 100 6.21 -2.36 0.95
CA GLU A 100 6.73 -1.00 1.06
C GLU A 100 5.56 -0.01 1.17
N ARG A 101 5.44 0.62 2.34
CA ARG A 101 4.32 1.48 2.74
C ARG A 101 2.97 0.78 2.87
N THR A 102 2.25 1.15 3.91
CA THR A 102 0.91 0.64 4.19
C THR A 102 -0.13 1.75 4.16
N MET A 103 -1.40 1.35 4.29
CA MET A 103 -2.53 2.26 4.53
C MET A 103 -2.31 3.21 5.72
N TYR A 104 -1.50 2.81 6.71
CA TYR A 104 -1.20 3.66 7.85
C TYR A 104 -0.38 4.89 7.43
N SER A 105 0.62 4.71 6.57
CA SER A 105 1.39 5.83 6.05
C SER A 105 0.57 6.71 5.11
N ALA A 106 -0.31 6.11 4.29
CA ALA A 106 -1.25 6.84 3.45
C ALA A 106 -2.04 7.86 4.27
N TYR A 107 -2.61 7.42 5.39
CA TYR A 107 -3.47 8.24 6.23
C TYR A 107 -2.70 9.15 7.19
N HIS A 108 -1.81 8.60 8.01
CA HIS A 108 -1.18 9.31 9.13
C HIS A 108 -0.04 10.23 8.72
N ILE A 109 0.60 9.97 7.58
CA ILE A 109 1.70 10.80 7.09
C ILE A 109 1.17 11.68 5.96
N PHE A 110 0.82 11.08 4.82
CA PHE A 110 0.49 11.86 3.62
C PHE A 110 -0.87 12.56 3.73
N GLY A 111 -1.90 11.87 4.22
CA GLY A 111 -3.24 12.45 4.39
C GLY A 111 -3.27 13.57 5.43
N LYS A 112 -2.55 13.39 6.55
CA LYS A 112 -2.42 14.43 7.58
C LYS A 112 -1.60 15.62 7.10
N TYR A 113 -0.50 15.39 6.39
CA TYR A 113 0.31 16.46 5.81
C TYR A 113 -0.53 17.32 4.85
N LEU A 114 -1.32 16.68 3.98
CA LEU A 114 -2.26 17.38 3.10
C LEU A 114 -3.26 18.22 3.90
N GLN A 115 -3.92 17.64 4.90
CA GLN A 115 -4.89 18.38 5.73
C GLN A 115 -4.29 19.64 6.36
N GLN A 116 -3.03 19.59 6.80
CA GLN A 116 -2.34 20.74 7.40
C GLN A 116 -2.05 21.87 6.40
N MET A 117 -1.99 21.60 5.10
CA MET A 117 -1.75 22.67 4.11
C MET A 117 -3.01 23.47 3.77
N TYR A 118 -4.20 22.98 4.13
CA TYR A 118 -5.47 23.66 3.86
C TYR A 118 -6.04 24.41 5.08
N VAL A 119 -5.37 24.37 6.23
CA VAL A 119 -5.77 25.02 7.49
C VAL A 119 -4.72 26.06 7.85
#